data_AF-A0A2G9Z5C2-F1
#
_entry.id   AF-A0A2G9Z5C2-F1
#
_cell.length_a   1.000
_cell.length_b   1.000
_cell.length_c   1.000
_cell.angle_alpha   90.00
_cell.angle_beta   90.00
_cell.angle_gamma   90.00
#
_symmetry.space_group_name_H-M   'P 1'
#
loop_
_entity.id
_entity.type
_entity.pdbx_description
1 polymer ?
#
loop_
_entity_poly.entity_id
_entity_poly.type
_entity_poly.pdbx_seq_one_letter_code
_entity_poly.pdbx_strand_id
1 'polypeptide(L)'
;MENIKKTTINLFREIAPIIGSRDLIDSLEKVISASKYNLVDLDFQKVEFVSRSAAHALLVMKEDFSRKTKNKKEIAFVNANEDIEKMLRIVAANRALPKKEDVKFEPEKADINSLVTCKNC
;
A
#
# COMPACT_ATOMS: atom_id res chain seq x y z
N MET A 1 31.68 4.68 13.08
CA MET A 1 31.02 3.89 12.01
C MET A 1 29.72 3.36 12.58
N GLU A 2 28.56 3.84 12.10
CA GLU A 2 27.28 3.24 12.49
C GLU A 2 27.29 1.77 12.06
N ASN A 3 27.01 0.88 13.00
CA ASN A 3 26.96 -0.55 12.75
C ASN A 3 25.71 -0.83 11.91
N ILE A 4 25.87 -0.96 10.59
CA ILE A 4 24.75 -1.21 9.67
C ILE A 4 24.18 -2.59 9.96
N LYS A 5 23.02 -2.63 10.63
CA LYS A 5 22.29 -3.87 10.93
C LYS A 5 21.25 -4.11 9.85
N LYS A 6 21.41 -5.21 9.11
CA LYS A 6 20.50 -5.65 8.05
C LYS A 6 19.68 -6.86 8.49
N THR A 7 18.43 -6.92 8.04
CA THR A 7 17.55 -8.09 8.15
C THR A 7 16.77 -8.29 6.86
N THR A 8 16.29 -9.52 6.66
CA THR A 8 15.34 -9.87 5.60
C THR A 8 14.06 -10.40 6.25
N ILE A 9 12.91 -9.86 5.84
CA ILE A 9 11.58 -10.26 6.31
C ILE A 9 10.89 -10.98 5.15
N ASN A 10 10.59 -12.26 5.35
CA ASN A 10 9.89 -13.05 4.35
C ASN A 10 8.38 -12.81 4.45
N LEU A 11 7.80 -12.10 3.48
CA LEU A 11 6.40 -11.66 3.53
C LEU A 11 5.40 -12.81 3.45
N PHE A 12 5.74 -13.89 2.75
CA PHE A 12 4.91 -15.10 2.70
C PHE A 12 4.73 -15.71 4.09
N ARG A 13 5.82 -15.77 4.89
CA ARG A 13 5.80 -16.35 6.24
C ARG A 13 5.21 -15.40 7.28
N GLU A 14 5.56 -14.12 7.19
CA GLU A 14 5.25 -13.12 8.23
C GLU A 14 3.85 -12.49 8.05
N ILE A 15 3.30 -12.52 6.83
CA ILE A 15 2.01 -11.90 6.52
C ILE A 15 1.09 -12.92 5.87
N ALA A 16 1.27 -13.18 4.58
CA ALA A 16 0.43 -14.05 3.77
C ALA A 16 0.96 -14.17 2.33
N PRO A 17 0.63 -15.25 1.60
CA PRO A 17 0.83 -15.34 0.15
C PRO A 17 0.03 -14.29 -0.64
N ILE A 18 -1.14 -13.89 -0.13
CA ILE A 18 -2.05 -12.93 -0.76
C ILE A 18 -2.15 -11.70 0.14
N ILE A 19 -1.56 -10.59 -0.28
CA ILE A 19 -1.56 -9.34 0.48
C ILE A 19 -2.71 -8.46 -0.03
N GLY A 20 -3.91 -8.75 0.48
CA GLY A 20 -5.15 -8.16 0.00
C GLY A 20 -5.53 -6.82 0.64
N SER A 21 -5.07 -6.55 1.86
CA SER A 21 -5.52 -5.40 2.64
C SER A 21 -4.37 -4.55 3.19
N ARG A 22 -4.72 -3.31 3.55
CA ARG A 22 -3.81 -2.38 4.23
C ARG A 22 -3.48 -2.84 5.65
N ASP A 23 -4.41 -3.48 6.36
CA ASP A 23 -4.23 -3.89 7.77
C ASP A 23 -3.05 -4.85 7.95
N LEU A 24 -2.79 -5.68 6.94
CA LEU A 24 -1.62 -6.56 6.88
C LEU A 24 -0.31 -5.76 6.83
N ILE A 25 -0.30 -4.64 6.10
CA ILE A 25 0.85 -3.74 6.02
C ILE A 25 1.02 -2.94 7.32
N ASP A 26 -0.07 -2.50 7.94
CA ASP A 26 -0.02 -1.81 9.24
C ASP A 26 0.57 -2.73 10.33
N SER A 27 0.31 -4.04 10.26
CA SER A 27 0.95 -5.04 11.12
C SER A 27 2.44 -5.18 10.84
N LEU A 28 2.84 -5.26 9.57
CA LEU A 28 4.24 -5.29 9.16
C LEU A 28 5.01 -4.04 9.62
N GLU A 29 4.40 -2.86 9.52
CA GLU A 29 5.03 -1.60 9.93
C GLU A 29 5.40 -1.62 11.42
N LYS A 30 4.55 -2.19 12.27
CA LYS A 30 4.82 -2.34 13.71
C LYS A 30 6.04 -3.24 13.95
N VAL A 31 6.12 -4.36 13.23
CA VAL A 31 7.27 -5.29 13.31
C VAL A 31 8.56 -4.60 12.89
N ILE A 32 8.54 -3.89 11.76
CA ILE A 32 9.71 -3.16 11.26
C ILE A 32 10.12 -2.05 12.24
N SER A 33 9.14 -1.29 12.75
CA SER A 33 9.38 -0.18 13.69
C SER A 33 10.06 -0.64 14.98
N ALA A 34 9.61 -1.77 15.54
CA ALA A 34 10.19 -2.33 16.76
C ALA A 34 11.57 -2.97 16.56
N SER A 35 11.96 -3.23 15.30
CA SER A 35 13.22 -3.91 15.01
C SER A 35 14.45 -3.02 15.25
N LYS A 36 15.58 -3.64 15.61
CA LYS A 36 16.89 -2.97 15.77
C LYS A 36 17.66 -2.77 14.46
N TYR A 37 17.07 -3.13 13.32
CA TYR A 37 17.71 -3.11 12.00
C TYR A 37 17.45 -1.80 11.27
N ASN A 38 18.46 -1.31 10.58
CA ASN A 38 18.38 -0.07 9.79
C ASN A 38 18.14 -0.37 8.31
N LEU A 39 18.56 -1.55 7.84
CA LEU A 39 18.26 -2.06 6.50
C LEU A 39 17.30 -3.24 6.61
N VAL A 40 16.20 -3.18 5.88
CA VAL A 40 15.15 -4.20 5.90
C VAL A 40 14.81 -4.58 4.46
N ASP A 41 15.17 -5.79 4.07
CA ASP A 41 14.73 -6.36 2.79
C ASP A 41 13.38 -7.03 3.03
N LEU A 42 12.33 -6.55 2.35
CA LEU A 42 11.06 -7.24 2.28
C LEU A 42 11.10 -8.22 1.10
N ASP A 43 11.12 -9.49 1.46
CA ASP A 43 11.25 -10.60 0.53
C ASP A 43 9.87 -11.08 0.09
N PHE A 44 9.56 -10.84 -1.19
CA PHE A 44 8.33 -11.23 -1.85
C PHE A 44 8.39 -12.66 -2.40
N GLN A 45 9.44 -13.43 -2.10
CA GLN A 45 9.52 -14.82 -2.52
C GLN A 45 8.27 -15.60 -2.06
N LYS A 46 7.56 -16.22 -3.01
CA LYS A 46 6.30 -16.96 -2.84
C LYS A 46 5.07 -16.10 -2.49
N VAL A 47 5.18 -14.77 -2.53
CA VAL A 47 3.98 -13.92 -2.55
C VAL A 47 3.38 -14.01 -3.96
N GLU A 48 2.09 -14.34 -4.02
CA GLU A 48 1.37 -14.56 -5.28
C GLU A 48 0.70 -13.27 -5.76
N PHE A 49 0.19 -12.47 -4.83
CA PHE A 49 -0.61 -11.30 -5.17
C PHE A 49 -0.48 -10.17 -4.14
N VAL A 50 -0.47 -8.94 -4.64
CA VAL A 50 -0.57 -7.71 -3.83
C VAL A 50 -1.67 -6.84 -4.42
N SER A 51 -2.66 -6.48 -3.60
CA SER A 51 -3.72 -5.59 -4.03
C SER A 51 -3.22 -4.15 -4.22
N ARG A 52 -3.96 -3.35 -4.99
CA ARG A 52 -3.63 -1.92 -5.20
C ARG A 52 -3.53 -1.16 -3.87
N SER A 53 -4.43 -1.43 -2.92
CA SER A 53 -4.45 -0.77 -1.61
C SER A 53 -3.25 -1.19 -0.75
N ALA A 54 -2.89 -2.47 -0.76
CA ALA A 54 -1.70 -2.97 -0.08
C ALA A 54 -0.40 -2.42 -0.70
N ALA A 55 -0.30 -2.39 -2.03
CA ALA A 55 0.82 -1.78 -2.75
C ALA A 55 0.99 -0.30 -2.39
N HIS A 56 -0.12 0.44 -2.31
CA HIS A 56 -0.09 1.83 -1.85
C HIS A 56 0.45 1.94 -0.43
N ALA A 57 -0.06 1.13 0.50
CA ALA A 57 0.39 1.13 1.90
C ALA A 57 1.88 0.77 2.01
N LEU A 58 2.37 -0.22 1.27
CA LEU A 58 3.79 -0.62 1.24
C LEU A 58 4.70 0.54 0.82
N LEU A 59 4.32 1.27 -0.23
CA LEU A 59 5.10 2.39 -0.74
C LEU A 59 5.09 3.58 0.25
N VAL A 60 3.94 3.87 0.86
CA VAL A 60 3.82 4.90 1.91
C VAL A 60 4.71 4.55 3.10
N MET A 61 4.61 3.32 3.61
CA MET A 61 5.42 2.84 4.72
C MET A 61 6.93 2.97 4.41
N LYS A 62 7.37 2.55 3.22
CA LYS A 62 8.76 2.68 2.77
C LYS A 62 9.23 4.14 2.79
N GLU A 63 8.42 5.06 2.29
CA GLU A 63 8.74 6.49 2.29
C GLU A 63 8.78 7.07 3.71
N ASP A 64 7.82 6.72 4.56
CA ASP A 64 7.74 7.19 5.93
C ASP A 64 8.97 6.80 6.74
N PHE A 65 9.44 5.56 6.61
CA PHE A 65 10.70 5.14 7.24
C PHE A 65 11.92 5.87 6.70
N SER A 66 11.95 6.21 5.41
CA SER A 66 13.07 6.91 4.80
C SER A 66 13.14 8.40 5.21
N ARG A 67 11.98 9.01 5.51
CA ARG A 67 11.84 10.43 5.90
C ARG A 67 12.03 10.67 7.40
N LYS A 68 11.97 9.62 8.23
CA LYS A 68 12.18 9.74 9.69
C LYS A 68 13.57 10.29 10.00
N THR A 69 13.64 11.28 10.89
CA THR A 69 14.90 11.87 11.38
C THR A 69 15.55 11.03 12.49
N LYS A 70 14.76 10.22 13.21
CA LYS A 70 15.21 9.26 14.22
C LYS A 70 14.75 7.86 13.84
N ASN A 71 15.57 6.84 14.09
CA ASN A 71 15.28 5.44 13.71
C ASN A 71 14.94 5.30 12.22
N LYS A 72 15.67 6.03 11.37
CA LYS A 72 15.54 5.93 9.92
C LYS A 72 15.80 4.48 9.50
N LYS A 73 14.91 3.95 8.67
CA LYS A 73 15.06 2.62 8.09
C LYS A 73 15.01 2.73 6.59
N GLU A 74 15.91 2.02 5.94
CA GLU A 74 15.90 1.85 4.50
C GLU A 74 15.32 0.47 4.19
N ILE A 75 14.22 0.49 3.44
CA ILE A 75 13.46 -0.71 3.09
C ILE A 75 13.69 -1.01 1.62
N ALA A 76 14.13 -2.22 1.28
CA ALA A 76 14.21 -2.70 -0.10
C ALA A 76 13.11 -3.72 -0.38
N PHE A 77 12.58 -3.75 -1.59
CA PHE A 77 11.69 -4.81 -2.06
C PHE A 77 12.52 -5.77 -2.91
N VAL A 78 12.56 -7.05 -2.54
CA VAL A 78 13.39 -8.06 -3.20
C VAL A 78 12.55 -9.29 -3.58
N ASN A 79 12.97 -10.00 -4.62
CA ASN A 79 12.33 -11.23 -5.12
C ASN A 79 10.83 -11.08 -5.42
N ALA A 80 10.39 -9.91 -5.87
CA ALA A 80 9.03 -9.72 -6.36
C ALA A 80 8.87 -10.41 -7.72
N ASN A 81 7.70 -11.00 -7.95
CA ASN A 81 7.34 -11.49 -9.27
C ASN A 81 6.92 -10.33 -10.19
N GLU A 82 6.81 -10.58 -11.49
CA GLU A 82 6.52 -9.54 -12.50
C GLU A 82 5.19 -8.81 -12.24
N ASP A 83 4.15 -9.51 -11.81
CA ASP A 83 2.84 -8.91 -11.53
C ASP A 83 2.90 -7.96 -10.33
N ILE A 84 3.60 -8.35 -9.27
CA ILE A 84 3.81 -7.52 -8.08
C ILE A 84 4.67 -6.30 -8.43
N GLU A 85 5.75 -6.48 -9.19
CA GLU A 85 6.57 -5.35 -9.67
C GLU A 85 5.74 -4.36 -10.49
N LYS A 86 4.94 -4.86 -11.43
CA LYS A 86 4.06 -4.04 -12.26
C LYS A 86 3.04 -3.28 -11.41
N MET A 87 2.41 -3.94 -10.44
CA MET A 87 1.47 -3.30 -9.51
C MET A 87 2.15 -2.18 -8.72
N LEU A 88 3.33 -2.43 -8.13
CA LEU A 88 4.08 -1.43 -7.38
C LEU A 88 4.48 -0.24 -8.25
N ARG A 89 4.93 -0.48 -9.49
CA ARG A 89 5.26 0.59 -10.46
C ARG A 89 4.04 1.42 -10.83
N ILE A 90 2.90 0.79 -11.12
CA ILE A 90 1.65 1.48 -11.45
C ILE A 90 1.22 2.36 -10.28
N VAL A 91 1.26 1.84 -9.05
CA VAL A 91 0.88 2.62 -7.87
C VAL A 91 1.87 3.76 -7.60
N ALA A 92 3.17 3.52 -7.73
CA ALA A 92 4.18 4.56 -7.56
C ALA A 92 4.02 5.69 -8.59
N ALA A 93 3.82 5.35 -9.87
CA ALA A 93 3.58 6.32 -10.93
C ALA A 93 2.31 7.16 -10.65
N ASN A 94 1.23 6.51 -10.24
CA ASN A 94 -0.02 7.20 -9.87
C ASN A 94 0.14 8.13 -8.65
N ARG A 95 1.09 7.84 -7.74
CA ARG A 95 1.37 8.69 -6.58
C ARG A 95 2.24 9.91 -6.91
N ALA A 96 3.04 9.83 -7.97
CA ALA A 96 3.89 10.95 -8.41
C ALA A 96 3.09 12.09 -9.03
N LEU A 97 1.84 11.84 -9.44
CA LEU A 97 0.96 12.82 -10.04
C LEU A 97 -0.04 13.35 -9.00
N PRO A 98 -0.37 14.66 -9.02
CA PRO A 98 -1.42 15.20 -8.18
C PRO A 98 -2.75 14.51 -8.50
N LYS A 99 -3.54 14.22 -7.46
CA LYS A 99 -4.90 13.71 -7.65
C LYS A 99 -5.68 14.73 -8.48
N LYS A 100 -6.34 14.29 -9.54
CA LYS A 100 -7.36 15.11 -10.19
C LYS A 100 -8.38 15.47 -9.11
N GLU A 101 -8.75 16.75 -9.04
CA GLU A 101 -9.79 17.20 -8.10
C GLU A 101 -11.00 16.29 -8.23
N ASP A 102 -11.51 15.82 -7.09
CA ASP A 102 -12.76 15.08 -7.07
C ASP A 102 -13.82 15.97 -7.71
N VAL A 103 -14.43 15.50 -8.80
CA VAL A 103 -15.56 16.19 -9.41
C VAL A 103 -16.60 16.34 -8.32
N LYS A 104 -16.94 17.58 -7.96
CA LYS A 104 -18.03 17.84 -7.02
C LYS A 104 -19.29 17.23 -7.64
N PHE A 105 -19.70 16.09 -7.09
CA PHE A 105 -20.98 15.50 -7.42
C PHE A 105 -22.03 16.42 -6.80
N GLU A 106 -22.64 17.25 -7.64
CA GLU A 106 -23.81 18.05 -7.32
C GLU A 106 -25.02 17.26 -7.83
N PRO A 107 -25.59 16.33 -7.04
CA PRO A 107 -26.78 15.64 -7.47
C PRO A 107 -27.89 16.68 -7.62
N GLU A 108 -28.51 16.72 -8.80
CA GLU A 108 -29.83 17.31 -8.90
C GLU A 108 -30.73 16.61 -7.88
N LYS A 109 -31.41 17.39 -7.04
CA LYS A 109 -32.37 16.85 -6.08
C LYS A 109 -33.48 16.17 -6.90
N ALA A 110 -33.41 14.86 -7.02
CA ALA A 110 -34.50 14.09 -7.58
C ALA A 110 -35.70 14.24 -6.64
N ASP A 111 -36.76 14.89 -7.11
CA ASP A 111 -38.02 14.93 -6.39
C ASP A 111 -38.57 13.49 -6.33
N ILE A 112 -39.04 13.05 -5.17
CA ILE A 112 -39.66 11.72 -5.01
C ILE A 112 -40.87 11.59 -5.95
N ASN A 113 -41.53 12.70 -6.30
CA ASN A 113 -42.61 12.72 -7.28
C ASN A 113 -42.15 12.32 -8.70
N SER A 114 -40.86 12.47 -9.02
CA SER A 114 -40.28 12.01 -10.29
C SER A 114 -40.25 10.49 -10.39
N LEU A 115 -40.16 9.80 -9.25
CA LEU A 115 -40.15 8.33 -9.17
C LEU A 115 -41.56 7.73 -9.26
N VAL A 116 -42.59 8.55 -9.03
CA VAL A 116 -44.00 8.13 -9.04
C VAL A 116 -44.69 8.71 -10.27
N THR A 117 -44.23 8.31 -11.46
CA THR A 117 -45.00 8.49 -12.70
C THR A 117 -45.30 7.15 -13.35
N CYS A 118 -46.12 6.34 -12.67
CA CYS A 118 -46.95 5.35 -13.36
C CYS A 118 -48.36 5.96 -13.47
N LYS A 119 -48.58 6.81 -14.49
CA LYS A 119 -49.94 7.18 -14.89
C LYS A 119 -50.48 6.05 -15.76
N ASN A 120 -51.49 5.37 -15.22
CA ASN A 120 -52.30 4.28 -15.78
C ASN A 120 -51.78 2.86 -15.44
N CYS A 121 -52.02 2.44 -14.19
CA CYS A 121 -52.48 1.08 -13.90
C CYS A 121 -54.01 1.13 -13.76
#